data_AF-A0A968NYL3-F1
#
_entry.id   AF-A0A968NYL3-F1
#
_cell.length_a   1.000
_cell.length_b   1.000
_cell.length_c   1.000
_cell.angle_alpha   90.00
_cell.angle_beta   90.00
_cell.angle_gamma   90.00
#
_symmetry.space_group_name_H-M   'P 1'
#
loop_
_entity.id
_entity.type
_entity.pdbx_description
1 polymer ?
#
loop_
_entity_poly.entity_id
_entity_poly.type
_entity_poly.pdbx_seq_one_letter_code
_entity_poly.pdbx_strand_id
1 'polypeptide(L)'
;MPPKKDFAVPGNPGGLSSLYLSRPESSDEKWVVYALTDRGPNGETRRSGDRVERPFFEPEFSPRIYRFVVDRRAGVVESGVAVPFRRADGRPLSGLPNRAGVRQENPVDRFGKQISFDAEGLDPECMVRDDNGDFWLGEEYGPSLVKVARDGRVEKGGNPR
;
A
#
# COMPACT_ATOMS: atom_id res chain seq x y z
N MET A 1 -33.38 -9.27 5.15
CA MET A 1 -32.00 -8.79 4.97
C MET A 1 -31.82 -8.41 3.51
N PRO A 2 -31.29 -7.23 3.17
CA PRO A 2 -30.89 -6.97 1.79
C PRO A 2 -29.78 -7.95 1.40
N PRO A 3 -29.72 -8.41 0.14
CA PRO A 3 -28.68 -9.32 -0.30
C PRO A 3 -27.30 -8.66 -0.12
N LYS A 4 -26.33 -9.41 0.44
CA LYS A 4 -24.93 -9.00 0.40
C LYS A 4 -24.54 -8.93 -1.08
N LYS A 5 -24.29 -7.72 -1.60
CA LYS A 5 -23.58 -7.58 -2.86
C LYS A 5 -22.16 -8.07 -2.61
N ASP A 6 -21.70 -9.04 -3.39
CA ASP A 6 -20.29 -9.37 -3.45
C ASP A 6 -19.57 -8.16 -4.07
N PHE A 7 -18.92 -7.38 -3.21
CA PHE A 7 -18.07 -6.28 -3.64
C PHE A 7 -16.77 -6.87 -4.15
N ALA A 8 -16.71 -7.13 -5.45
CA ALA A 8 -15.45 -7.43 -6.12
C ALA A 8 -14.59 -6.17 -6.08
N VAL A 9 -13.67 -6.12 -5.12
CA VAL A 9 -12.56 -5.19 -5.15
C VAL A 9 -11.65 -5.62 -6.31
N PRO A 10 -11.40 -4.80 -7.35
CA PRO A 10 -10.49 -5.19 -8.41
C PRO A 10 -9.09 -5.40 -7.83
N GLY A 11 -8.56 -6.62 -8.01
CA GLY A 11 -7.26 -7.05 -7.49
C GLY A 11 -7.29 -7.50 -6.03
N ASN A 12 -6.33 -8.35 -5.65
CA ASN A 12 -6.07 -8.72 -4.26
C ASN A 12 -5.62 -7.46 -3.50
N PRO A 13 -6.35 -6.99 -2.47
CA PRO A 13 -5.93 -5.83 -1.69
C PRO A 13 -4.71 -6.13 -0.81
N GLY A 14 -4.37 -7.42 -0.59
CA GLY A 14 -3.37 -7.79 0.41
C GLY A 14 -3.84 -7.40 1.82
N GLY A 15 -2.90 -6.95 2.66
CA GLY A 15 -3.19 -6.33 3.95
C GLY A 15 -3.51 -4.84 3.81
N LEU A 16 -4.32 -4.29 4.73
CA LEU A 16 -4.59 -2.86 4.85
C LEU A 16 -3.87 -2.31 6.08
N SER A 17 -2.94 -1.37 5.87
CA SER A 17 -2.13 -0.81 6.95
C SER A 17 -2.73 0.45 7.56
N SER A 18 -3.54 1.20 6.80
CA SER A 18 -4.10 2.46 7.28
C SER A 18 -5.49 2.76 6.74
N LEU A 19 -6.27 3.50 7.53
CA LEU A 19 -7.59 4.02 7.17
C LEU A 19 -7.65 5.53 7.39
N TYR A 20 -8.22 6.24 6.43
CA TYR A 20 -8.49 7.67 6.52
C TYR A 20 -9.96 7.97 6.22
N LEU A 21 -10.67 8.56 7.19
CA LEU A 21 -12.05 9.04 7.00
C LEU A 21 -12.03 10.43 6.36
N SER A 22 -12.50 10.53 5.12
CA SER A 22 -12.65 11.81 4.42
C SER A 22 -13.93 12.52 4.89
N ARG A 23 -13.81 13.34 5.94
CA ARG A 23 -14.94 14.15 6.44
C ARG A 23 -15.58 15.04 5.36
N PRO A 24 -14.82 15.72 4.49
CA PRO A 24 -15.40 16.57 3.44
C PRO A 24 -16.23 15.80 2.40
N GLU A 25 -15.92 14.52 2.18
CA GLU A 25 -16.67 13.66 1.24
C GLU A 25 -17.76 12.83 1.93
N SER A 26 -17.83 12.90 3.27
CA SER A 26 -18.79 12.13 4.06
C SER A 26 -20.03 12.95 4.39
N SER A 27 -21.11 12.25 4.69
CA SER A 27 -22.33 12.77 5.29
C SER A 27 -22.69 11.97 6.55
N ASP A 28 -23.79 12.35 7.22
CA ASP A 28 -24.29 11.64 8.40
C ASP A 28 -24.75 10.21 8.11
N GLU A 29 -25.06 9.90 6.85
CA GLU A 29 -25.56 8.60 6.40
C GLU A 29 -24.49 7.76 5.69
N LYS A 30 -23.55 8.42 5.00
CA LYS A 30 -22.53 7.76 4.18
C LYS A 30 -21.14 8.27 4.50
N TRP A 31 -20.24 7.37 4.84
CA TRP A 31 -18.84 7.68 5.10
C TRP A 31 -17.96 7.32 3.92
N VAL A 32 -17.03 8.20 3.58
CA VAL A 32 -16.00 7.94 2.57
C VAL A 32 -14.70 7.63 3.29
N VAL A 33 -14.23 6.40 3.14
CA VAL A 33 -13.01 5.90 3.78
C VAL A 33 -12.00 5.52 2.72
N TYR A 34 -10.79 6.05 2.84
CA TYR A 34 -9.64 5.62 2.06
C TYR A 34 -8.86 4.58 2.85
N ALA A 35 -8.48 3.48 2.23
CA ALA A 35 -7.68 2.43 2.84
C ALA A 35 -6.38 2.21 2.06
N LEU A 36 -5.25 2.33 2.75
CA LEU A 36 -3.93 2.09 2.20
C LEU A 36 -3.59 0.60 2.33
N THR A 37 -3.15 -0.02 1.24
CA THR A 37 -2.57 -1.36 1.31
C THR A 37 -1.13 -1.32 1.83
N ASP A 38 -0.72 -2.42 2.45
CA ASP A 38 0.66 -2.72 2.80
C ASP A 38 1.54 -3.01 1.55
N ARG A 39 2.77 -3.50 1.72
CA ARG A 39 3.68 -3.99 0.67
C ARG A 39 3.30 -5.30 0.00
N GLY A 40 2.16 -5.88 0.37
CA GLY A 40 1.68 -7.14 -0.19
C GLY A 40 2.11 -8.39 0.62
N PRO A 41 1.66 -9.58 0.20
CA PRO A 41 1.79 -10.80 0.99
C PRO A 41 3.25 -11.27 1.10
N ASN A 42 3.71 -11.41 2.33
CA ASN A 42 5.03 -11.95 2.67
C ASN A 42 4.93 -13.17 3.60
N GLY A 43 5.99 -13.96 3.62
CA GLY A 43 6.13 -15.11 4.51
C GLY A 43 6.89 -14.77 5.79
N GLU A 44 6.91 -15.73 6.73
CA GLU A 44 7.82 -15.67 7.86
C GLU A 44 9.26 -15.58 7.41
N THR A 45 10.03 -14.79 8.15
CA THR A 45 11.47 -14.64 7.97
C THR A 45 12.18 -15.97 8.17
N ARG A 46 13.13 -16.29 7.27
CA ARG A 46 13.91 -17.53 7.29
C ARG A 46 15.40 -17.20 7.44
N ARG A 47 16.16 -18.11 8.05
CA ARG A 47 17.62 -18.05 8.04
C ARG A 47 18.18 -19.02 7.01
N SER A 48 19.08 -18.53 6.18
CA SER A 48 19.86 -19.30 5.21
C SER A 48 21.33 -18.97 5.42
N GLY A 49 22.02 -19.80 6.21
CA GLY A 49 23.33 -19.46 6.77
C GLY A 49 23.26 -18.18 7.61
N ASP A 50 24.11 -17.20 7.27
CA ASP A 50 24.15 -15.89 7.92
C ASP A 50 23.12 -14.89 7.35
N ARG A 51 22.38 -15.27 6.31
CA ARG A 51 21.38 -14.40 5.67
C ARG A 51 20.01 -14.55 6.31
N VAL A 52 19.38 -13.42 6.59
CA VAL A 52 17.97 -13.30 6.97
C VAL A 52 17.16 -13.01 5.72
N GLU A 53 16.29 -13.94 5.34
CA GLU A 53 15.49 -13.90 4.12
C GLU A 53 14.01 -13.67 4.43
N ARG A 54 13.35 -12.84 3.62
CA ARG A 54 11.91 -12.62 3.68
C ARG A 54 11.27 -13.10 2.36
N PRO A 55 10.40 -14.14 2.38
CA PRO A 55 9.67 -14.55 1.20
C PRO A 55 8.62 -13.51 0.80
N PHE A 56 8.57 -13.14 -0.48
CA PHE A 56 7.51 -12.35 -1.10
C PHE A 56 6.71 -13.25 -2.04
N PHE A 57 5.44 -13.48 -1.70
CA PHE A 57 4.59 -14.40 -2.48
C PHE A 57 4.04 -13.75 -3.75
N GLU A 58 3.95 -12.42 -3.75
CA GLU A 58 3.58 -11.62 -4.92
C GLU A 58 4.57 -10.46 -5.08
N PRO A 59 5.76 -10.70 -5.64
CA PRO A 59 6.81 -9.67 -5.76
C PRO A 59 6.40 -8.45 -6.61
N GLU A 60 5.46 -8.65 -7.52
CA GLU A 60 4.90 -7.60 -8.40
C GLU A 60 3.74 -6.84 -7.74
N PHE A 61 3.42 -7.12 -6.48
CA PHE A 61 2.38 -6.40 -5.76
C PHE A 61 2.75 -4.91 -5.67
N SER A 62 1.91 -4.06 -6.24
CA SER A 62 2.04 -2.60 -6.12
C SER A 62 1.12 -2.08 -5.03
N PRO A 63 1.62 -1.46 -3.95
CA PRO A 63 0.78 -0.74 -3.00
C PRO A 63 -0.13 0.28 -3.68
N ARG A 64 -1.30 0.50 -3.09
CA ARG A 64 -2.36 1.36 -3.64
C ARG A 64 -3.33 1.81 -2.54
N ILE A 65 -4.16 2.79 -2.87
CA ILE A 65 -5.25 3.25 -1.99
C ILE A 65 -6.59 2.85 -2.59
N TYR A 66 -7.39 2.17 -1.78
CA TYR A 66 -8.79 1.89 -2.04
C TYR A 66 -9.67 3.01 -1.49
N ARG A 67 -10.79 3.27 -2.14
CA ARG A 67 -11.87 4.11 -1.62
C ARG A 67 -13.10 3.25 -1.39
N PHE A 68 -13.69 3.41 -0.22
CA PHE A 68 -14.93 2.77 0.19
C PHE A 68 -15.97 3.84 0.50
N VAL A 69 -17.19 3.63 0.02
CA VAL A 69 -18.37 4.34 0.52
C VAL A 69 -19.12 3.38 1.44
N VAL A 70 -19.23 3.77 2.71
CA VAL A 70 -19.89 2.99 3.76
C VAL A 70 -21.20 3.67 4.11
N ASP A 71 -22.30 3.05 3.74
CA ASP A 71 -23.62 3.40 4.25
C ASP A 71 -23.75 2.88 5.69
N ARG A 72 -24.14 3.73 6.63
CA ARG A 72 -24.19 3.37 8.05
C ARG A 72 -25.22 2.30 8.38
N ARG A 73 -26.21 2.05 7.51
CA ARG A 73 -27.25 1.03 7.69
C ARG A 73 -26.97 -0.21 6.85
N ALA A 74 -26.43 -0.03 5.65
CA ALA A 74 -26.24 -1.11 4.67
C ALA A 74 -24.80 -1.64 4.59
N GLY A 75 -23.82 -1.01 5.24
CA GLY A 75 -22.40 -1.37 5.17
C GLY A 75 -21.71 -0.76 3.95
N VAL A 76 -20.65 -1.40 3.45
CA VAL A 76 -19.98 -0.95 2.22
C VAL A 76 -20.98 -1.02 1.06
N VAL A 77 -21.15 0.08 0.34
CA VAL A 77 -22.05 0.20 -0.83
C VAL A 77 -21.31 0.51 -2.12
N GLU A 78 -20.05 0.95 -2.02
CA GLU A 78 -19.13 1.17 -3.13
C GLU A 78 -17.70 0.87 -2.65
N SER A 79 -16.90 0.25 -3.52
CA SER A 79 -15.48 0.01 -3.27
C SER A 79 -14.71 -0.01 -4.59
N GLY A 80 -13.52 0.56 -4.63
CA GLY A 80 -12.64 0.46 -5.79
C GLY A 80 -11.24 1.00 -5.52
N VAL A 81 -10.30 0.67 -6.40
CA VAL A 81 -8.97 1.31 -6.39
C VAL A 81 -9.17 2.78 -6.75
N ALA A 82 -8.83 3.68 -5.84
CA ALA A 82 -8.86 5.12 -6.09
C ALA A 82 -7.52 5.64 -6.58
N VAL A 83 -6.42 5.10 -6.03
CA VAL A 83 -5.07 5.59 -6.29
C VAL A 83 -4.12 4.41 -6.51
N PRO A 84 -3.90 3.97 -7.77
CA PRO A 84 -2.83 3.02 -8.07
C PRO A 84 -1.48 3.73 -8.04
N PHE A 85 -0.54 3.29 -7.21
CA PHE A 85 0.76 3.96 -7.13
C PHE A 85 1.59 3.73 -8.38
N ARG A 86 2.22 4.80 -8.86
CA ARG A 86 3.02 4.81 -10.08
C ARG A 86 4.29 5.62 -9.90
N ARG A 87 5.34 5.16 -10.56
CA ARG A 87 6.60 5.90 -10.73
C ARG A 87 6.38 7.14 -11.60
N ALA A 88 7.38 8.01 -11.65
CA ALA A 88 7.39 9.17 -12.52
C ALA A 88 7.23 8.81 -14.02
N ASP A 89 7.69 7.62 -14.43
CA ASP A 89 7.56 7.10 -15.79
C ASP A 89 6.23 6.35 -16.07
N GLY A 90 5.33 6.30 -15.08
CA GLY A 90 4.00 5.70 -15.19
C GLY A 90 3.92 4.20 -14.93
N ARG A 91 5.06 3.51 -14.75
CA ARG A 91 5.10 2.09 -14.36
C ARG A 91 4.67 1.91 -12.91
N PRO A 92 4.09 0.75 -12.53
CA PRO A 92 3.85 0.44 -11.12
C PRO A 92 5.17 0.38 -10.34
N LEU A 93 5.09 0.69 -9.05
CA LEU A 93 6.14 0.36 -8.09
C LEU A 93 5.82 -0.96 -7.41
N SER A 94 6.79 -1.59 -6.75
CA SER A 94 6.55 -2.82 -5.99
C SER A 94 6.51 -2.56 -4.48
N GLY A 95 6.05 -3.54 -3.71
CA GLY A 95 6.23 -3.57 -2.26
C GLY A 95 7.62 -4.09 -1.82
N LEU A 96 8.55 -4.32 -2.74
CA LEU A 96 9.85 -4.89 -2.39
C LEU A 96 10.73 -3.90 -1.62
N PRO A 97 11.66 -4.37 -0.76
CA PRO A 97 12.58 -3.51 -0.04
C PRO A 97 13.41 -2.64 -0.98
N ASN A 98 13.64 -1.39 -0.58
CA ASN A 98 14.22 -0.38 -1.47
C ASN A 98 15.76 -0.34 -1.52
N ARG A 99 16.42 -1.01 -0.58
CA ARG A 99 17.88 -1.18 -0.55
C ARG A 99 18.27 -2.31 0.40
N ALA A 100 19.50 -2.80 0.23
CA ALA A 100 20.08 -3.76 1.15
C ALA A 100 20.24 -3.18 2.57
N GLY A 101 20.19 -4.06 3.58
CA GLY A 101 20.41 -3.70 4.99
C GLY A 101 19.19 -3.08 5.69
N VAL A 102 18.13 -2.73 4.95
CA VAL A 102 16.86 -2.28 5.54
C VAL A 102 16.18 -3.44 6.27
N ARG A 103 15.91 -3.24 7.57
CA ARG A 103 15.27 -4.23 8.46
C ARG A 103 15.91 -5.63 8.43
N GLN A 104 17.13 -5.74 7.89
CA GLN A 104 17.81 -6.99 7.57
C GLN A 104 16.98 -7.96 6.69
N GLU A 105 16.03 -7.46 5.91
CA GLU A 105 15.19 -8.28 5.05
C GLU A 105 15.81 -8.44 3.66
N ASN A 106 16.25 -9.66 3.32
CA ASN A 106 16.67 -9.98 1.96
C ASN A 106 15.49 -10.61 1.21
N PRO A 107 14.94 -9.95 0.16
CA PRO A 107 13.74 -10.45 -0.51
C PRO A 107 14.07 -11.71 -1.32
N VAL A 108 13.26 -12.74 -1.14
CA VAL A 108 13.30 -14.00 -1.90
C VAL A 108 11.91 -14.38 -2.39
N ASP A 109 11.82 -15.17 -3.45
CA ASP A 109 10.55 -15.72 -3.92
C ASP A 109 10.09 -16.89 -3.02
N ARG A 110 8.92 -17.46 -3.34
CA ARG A 110 8.35 -18.62 -2.64
C ARG A 110 9.25 -19.86 -2.62
N PHE A 111 10.28 -19.92 -3.47
CA PHE A 111 11.24 -21.03 -3.56
C PHE A 111 12.60 -20.68 -2.94
N GLY A 112 12.74 -19.48 -2.35
CA GLY A 112 14.01 -19.01 -1.77
C GLY A 112 14.98 -18.42 -2.79
N LYS A 113 14.57 -18.21 -4.05
CA LYS A 113 15.40 -17.54 -5.04
C LYS A 113 15.43 -16.05 -4.72
N GLN A 114 16.62 -15.47 -4.72
CA GLN A 114 16.79 -14.05 -4.45
C GLN A 114 16.07 -13.17 -5.49
N ILE A 115 15.36 -12.17 -4.98
CA ILE A 115 14.71 -11.10 -5.75
C ILE A 115 15.58 -9.85 -5.64
N SER A 116 15.59 -9.03 -6.69
CA SER A 116 16.30 -7.74 -6.64
C SER A 116 15.53 -6.74 -5.78
N PHE A 117 16.26 -5.88 -5.08
CA PHE A 117 15.67 -4.71 -4.43
C PHE A 117 15.04 -3.78 -5.49
N ASP A 118 13.95 -3.11 -5.14
CA ASP A 118 13.33 -2.09 -5.97
C ASP A 118 13.61 -0.72 -5.37
N ALA A 119 14.49 0.07 -5.98
CA ALA A 119 14.88 1.37 -5.43
C ALA A 119 13.71 2.32 -5.13
N GLU A 120 12.54 2.14 -5.75
CA GLU A 120 11.32 2.90 -5.48
C GLU A 120 10.19 2.07 -4.85
N GLY A 121 10.51 0.87 -4.37
CA GLY A 121 9.58 0.04 -3.62
C GLY A 121 9.22 0.67 -2.28
N LEU A 122 8.01 0.38 -1.82
CA LEU A 122 7.40 1.00 -0.64
C LEU A 122 6.78 -0.04 0.30
N ASP A 123 6.98 0.18 1.60
CA ASP A 123 6.28 -0.48 2.71
C ASP A 123 5.43 0.55 3.46
N PRO A 124 4.28 0.99 2.90
CA PRO A 124 3.55 2.11 3.47
C PRO A 124 2.63 1.66 4.61
N GLU A 125 2.78 2.27 5.79
CA GLU A 125 2.10 1.82 7.01
C GLU A 125 1.08 2.83 7.57
N CYS A 126 1.21 4.10 7.20
CA CYS A 126 0.26 5.12 7.61
C CYS A 126 -0.04 6.10 6.47
N MET A 127 -1.20 6.73 6.52
CA MET A 127 -1.67 7.63 5.48
C MET A 127 -2.47 8.79 6.06
N VAL A 128 -2.20 10.00 5.56
CA VAL A 128 -3.10 11.16 5.67
C VAL A 128 -3.32 11.76 4.29
N ARG A 129 -4.40 12.54 4.15
CA ARG A 129 -4.73 13.24 2.91
C ARG A 129 -4.78 14.75 3.17
N ASP A 130 -4.16 15.53 2.29
CA ASP A 130 -4.16 16.99 2.39
C ASP A 130 -5.34 17.65 1.65
N ASP A 131 -5.46 18.97 1.79
CA ASP A 131 -6.56 19.75 1.20
C ASP A 131 -6.51 19.81 -0.35
N ASN A 132 -5.35 19.54 -0.95
CA ASN A 132 -5.23 19.41 -2.41
C ASN A 132 -5.70 18.03 -2.91
N GLY A 133 -5.95 17.12 -1.98
CA GLY A 133 -6.34 15.75 -2.21
C GLY A 133 -5.18 14.79 -2.41
N ASP A 134 -3.94 15.26 -2.26
CA ASP A 134 -2.73 14.44 -2.28
C ASP A 134 -2.59 13.68 -0.95
N PHE A 135 -1.76 12.64 -0.95
CA PHE A 135 -1.58 11.75 0.18
C PHE A 135 -0.15 11.83 0.71
N TRP A 136 0.01 11.71 2.02
CA TRP A 136 1.29 11.59 2.70
C TRP A 136 1.33 10.27 3.45
N LEU A 137 2.35 9.47 3.16
CA LEU A 137 2.49 8.12 3.67
C LEU A 137 3.71 8.02 4.59
N GLY A 138 3.59 7.30 5.70
CA GLY A 138 4.76 6.80 6.42
C GLY A 138 5.22 5.48 5.81
N GLU A 139 6.52 5.35 5.61
CA GLU A 139 7.15 4.25 4.89
C GLU A 139 8.11 3.50 5.83
N GLU A 140 8.11 2.16 5.82
CA GLU A 140 8.81 1.33 6.82
C GLU A 140 10.22 0.89 6.39
N TYR A 141 10.56 0.95 5.10
CA TYR A 141 11.92 0.65 4.63
C TYR A 141 12.96 1.74 4.97
N GLY A 142 12.54 2.88 5.48
CA GLY A 142 13.41 3.87 6.12
C GLY A 142 12.63 4.96 6.84
N PRO A 143 13.28 5.83 7.64
CA PRO A 143 12.59 6.95 8.28
C PRO A 143 12.19 7.99 7.22
N SER A 144 11.07 7.77 6.52
CA SER A 144 10.68 8.60 5.39
C SER A 144 9.18 8.85 5.31
N LEU A 145 8.86 10.03 4.79
CA LEU A 145 7.51 10.43 4.41
C LEU A 145 7.46 10.51 2.90
N VAL A 146 6.51 9.81 2.29
CA VAL A 146 6.33 9.79 0.85
C VAL A 146 5.09 10.56 0.48
N LYS A 147 5.21 11.50 -0.46
CA LYS A 147 4.06 12.18 -1.02
C LYS A 147 3.55 11.38 -2.23
N VAL A 148 2.24 11.19 -2.33
CA VAL A 148 1.60 10.57 -3.48
C VAL A 148 0.55 11.54 -3.99
N ALA A 149 0.68 11.97 -5.23
CA ALA A 149 -0.31 12.83 -5.86
C ALA A 149 -1.67 12.10 -5.95
N ARG A 150 -2.77 12.84 -5.97
CA ARG A 150 -4.13 12.26 -6.05
C ARG A 150 -4.38 11.31 -7.23
N ASP A 151 -3.56 11.40 -8.29
CA ASP A 151 -3.61 10.53 -9.47
C ASP A 151 -2.74 9.26 -9.35
N GLY A 152 -2.01 9.13 -8.25
CA GLY A 152 -1.16 7.99 -7.92
C GLY A 152 0.31 8.14 -8.26
N ARG A 153 0.75 9.27 -8.81
CA ARG A 153 2.18 9.51 -8.99
C ARG A 153 2.87 9.65 -7.63
N VAL A 154 3.88 8.81 -7.41
CA VAL A 154 4.71 8.87 -6.20
C VAL A 154 5.79 9.95 -6.37
N GLU A 155 5.79 10.89 -5.44
CA GLU A 155 6.74 11.97 -5.31
C GLU A 155 7.58 11.69 -4.06
N LYS A 156 8.81 11.19 -4.24
CA LYS A 156 9.68 10.94 -3.10
C LYS A 156 10.02 12.25 -2.39
N GLY A 157 9.46 12.43 -1.19
CA GLY A 157 9.77 13.51 -0.27
C GLY A 157 10.89 13.13 0.69
N GLY A 158 11.83 14.05 0.89
CA GLY A 158 12.75 14.15 2.04
C GLY A 158 13.25 12.86 2.68
N ASN A 159 14.20 12.18 2.03
CA ASN A 159 15.24 11.48 2.78
C ASN A 159 16.49 12.38 2.71
N PRO A 160 16.92 13.05 3.80
CA PRO A 160 18.25 13.65 3.80
C PRO A 160 19.24 12.51 3.60
N ARG A 161 19.99 12.57 2.49
CA ARG A 161 21.12 11.67 2.26
C ARG A 161 22.18 11.90 3.32
#